data_AF-A0A2I0ER22-F1
#
_entry.id   AF-A0A2I0ER22-F1
#
_cell.length_a   1.000
_cell.length_b   1.000
_cell.length_c   1.000
_cell.angle_alpha   90.00
_cell.angle_beta   90.00
_cell.angle_gamma   90.00
#
_symmetry.space_group_name_H-M   'P 1'
#
loop_
_entity.id
_entity.type
_entity.pdbx_description
1 polymer ?
#
loop_
_entity_poly.entity_id
_entity_poly.type
_entity_poly.pdbx_seq_one_letter_code
_entity_poly.pdbx_strand_id
1 'polypeptide(L)' 'SLRTNSDWLFTYQEYEHLDIPNTTNSLEGLFSELKRQLHNHHGLSEQRKLRFIKDFLGSKSLK' A
#
# COMPACT_ATOMS: atom_id res chain seq x y z
N SER A 1 4.35 -6.76 -20.10
CA SER A 1 3.64 -6.00 -19.04
C SER A 1 2.73 -4.91 -19.56
N LEU A 2 3.20 -3.90 -20.31
CA LEU A 2 2.36 -2.75 -20.72
C LEU A 2 1.14 -3.14 -21.58
N ARG A 3 1.36 -3.88 -22.68
CA ARG A 3 0.28 -4.32 -23.57
C ARG A 3 -0.78 -5.18 -22.86
N THR A 4 -0.37 -6.01 -21.89
CA THR A 4 -1.26 -6.90 -21.14
C THR A 4 -2.08 -6.18 -20.08
N ASN A 5 -1.64 -5.01 -19.61
CA ASN A 5 -2.36 -4.21 -18.61
C ASN A 5 -2.96 -2.93 -19.20
N SER A 6 -2.97 -2.78 -20.53
CA SER A 6 -3.42 -1.57 -21.21
C SER A 6 -4.86 -1.20 -20.82
N ASP A 7 -5.72 -2.21 -20.68
CA ASP A 7 -7.13 -2.04 -20.31
C ASP A 7 -7.32 -1.51 -18.88
N TRP A 8 -6.30 -1.62 -18.02
CA TRP A 8 -6.34 -1.21 -16.61
C TRP A 8 -5.55 0.07 -16.32
N LEU A 9 -4.73 0.53 -17.27
CA LEU A 9 -3.80 1.64 -17.03
C LEU A 9 -4.54 2.97 -16.76
N PHE A 10 -5.70 3.15 -17.38
CA PHE A 10 -6.47 4.39 -17.37
C PHE A 10 -7.79 4.27 -16.60
N THR A 11 -7.96 3.22 -15.79
CA THR A 11 -9.19 3.00 -15.02
C THR A 11 -9.54 4.18 -14.10
N TYR A 12 -8.55 4.91 -13.58
CA TYR A 12 -8.80 6.12 -12.79
C TYR A 12 -9.47 7.25 -13.62
N GLN A 13 -9.28 7.28 -14.94
CA GLN A 13 -9.92 8.23 -15.86
C GLN A 13 -11.28 7.74 -16.33
N GLU A 14 -11.44 6.43 -16.55
CA GLU A 14 -12.71 5.85 -17.00
C GLU A 14 -13.79 5.88 -15.91
N TYR A 15 -13.38 5.84 -14.63
CA TYR A 15 -14.26 5.75 -13.47
C TYR A 15 -14.03 6.91 -12.49
N GLU A 16 -14.12 8.16 -12.96
CA GLU A 16 -13.90 9.37 -12.12
C GLU A 16 -14.81 9.41 -10.87
N HIS A 17 -16.00 8.81 -10.94
CA HIS A 17 -16.94 8.73 -9.81
C HIS A 17 -16.44 7.87 -8.64
N LEU A 18 -15.39 7.06 -8.84
CA LEU A 18 -14.75 6.26 -7.79
C LEU A 18 -13.68 7.04 -7.01
N ASP A 19 -13.40 8.29 -7.39
CA ASP A 19 -12.41 9.17 -6.74
C ASP A 19 -11.01 8.51 -6.61
N ILE A 20 -10.63 7.73 -7.63
CA ILE A 20 -9.32 7.08 -7.66
C ILE A 20 -8.27 8.14 -8.02
N PRO A 21 -7.25 8.36 -7.18
CA PRO A 21 -6.20 9.32 -7.50
C PRO A 21 -5.38 8.86 -8.71
N ASN A 22 -4.96 9.82 -9.54
CA ASN A 22 -4.08 9.58 -10.69
C ASN A 22 -2.63 9.23 -10.32
N THR A 23 -2.29 9.23 -9.02
CA THR A 23 -0.96 8.87 -8.51
C THR A 23 -1.05 7.85 -7.38
N THR A 24 -0.02 7.02 -7.25
CA THR A 24 0.14 6.03 -6.19
C THR A 24 0.90 6.56 -4.97
N ASN A 25 1.16 7.87 -4.89
CA ASN A 25 2.00 8.50 -3.85
C ASN A 25 1.59 8.12 -2.42
N SER A 26 0.28 8.08 -2.15
CA SER A 26 -0.25 7.69 -0.84
C SER A 26 0.08 6.23 -0.49
N LEU A 27 -0.05 5.31 -1.46
CA LEU A 27 0.30 3.90 -1.28
C LEU A 27 1.81 3.74 -1.10
N GLU A 28 2.61 4.37 -1.94
CA GLU A 28 4.08 4.30 -1.88
C GLU A 28 4.62 4.89 -0.58
N GLY A 29 4.07 6.01 -0.10
CA GLY A 29 4.40 6.59 1.19
C GLY A 29 4.08 5.66 2.35
N LEU A 30 2.87 5.08 2.38
CA LEU A 30 2.44 4.12 3.40
C LEU A 30 3.35 2.89 3.45
N PHE A 31 3.64 2.28 2.29
CA PHE A 31 4.49 1.10 2.23
C PHE A 31 5.96 1.41 2.53
N SER A 32 6.45 2.59 2.18
CA SER A 32 7.80 3.03 2.54
C SER A 32 7.96 3.18 4.05
N GLU A 33 6.96 3.78 4.72
CA GLU A 33 6.92 3.87 6.18
C GLU A 33 6.87 2.48 6.84
N LEU A 34 6.00 1.59 6.34
CA LEU A 34 5.90 0.22 6.84
C LEU A 34 7.24 -0.53 6.73
N LYS A 35 7.87 -0.50 5.55
CA LYS A 35 9.16 -1.17 5.31
C LYS A 35 10.24 -0.61 6.24
N ARG A 36 10.28 0.72 6.44
CA ARG A 36 11.24 1.37 7.35
C ARG A 36 11.06 0.87 8.78
N GLN A 37 9.83 0.79 9.28
CA GLN A 37 9.60 0.31 10.64
C GLN A 37 9.91 -1.20 10.79
N LEU A 38 9.52 -2.03 9.82
CA LEU A 38 9.86 -3.46 9.82
C LEU A 38 11.37 -3.71 9.74
N HIS A 39 12.10 -2.89 8.99
CA HIS A 39 13.55 -2.99 8.88
C HIS A 39 14.24 -2.78 10.24
N ASN A 40 13.72 -1.93 11.11
CA ASN A 40 14.27 -1.78 12.47
C ASN A 40 14.07 -3.05 13.34
N HIS A 41 13.28 -4.03 12.88
CA HIS A 41 12.91 -5.23 13.61
C HIS A 41 13.24 -6.52 12.83
N HIS A 42 14.44 -6.62 12.26
CA HIS A 42 14.89 -7.78 11.46
C HIS A 42 14.76 -9.14 12.18
N GLY A 43 14.84 -9.18 13.51
CA GLY A 43 14.76 -10.40 14.32
C GLY A 43 13.34 -10.93 14.59
N LEU A 44 12.29 -10.33 14.01
CA LEU A 44 10.92 -10.82 14.22
C LEU A 44 10.68 -12.13 13.46
N SER A 45 10.01 -13.06 14.14
CA SER A 45 9.39 -14.21 13.48
C SER A 45 8.31 -13.76 12.51
N GLU A 46 7.99 -14.58 11.53
CA GLU A 46 6.96 -14.28 10.53
C GLU A 46 5.60 -13.94 11.18
N GLN A 47 5.19 -14.70 12.18
CA GLN A 47 3.96 -14.44 12.94
C GLN A 47 3.95 -13.03 13.58
N ARG A 48 5.09 -12.59 14.12
CA ARG A 48 5.21 -11.25 14.72
C ARG A 48 5.26 -10.16 13.66
N LYS A 49 5.88 -10.40 12.49
CA LYS A 49 5.83 -9.48 11.33
C LYS A 49 4.39 -9.30 10.85
N LEU A 50 3.61 -10.37 10.73
CA LEU A 50 2.21 -10.31 10.35
C LEU A 50 1.37 -9.52 11.37
N ARG A 51 1.58 -9.74 12.67
CA ARG A 51 0.89 -8.95 13.70
C ARG A 51 1.26 -7.47 13.62
N PHE A 52 2.55 -7.17 13.47
CA PHE A 52 3.04 -5.80 13.29
C PHE A 52 2.39 -5.11 12.09
N ILE A 53 2.33 -5.77 10.92
CA ILE A 53 1.72 -5.22 9.71
C ILE A 53 0.23 -4.94 9.94
N LYS A 54 -0.50 -5.87 10.58
CA LYS A 54 -1.92 -5.68 10.91
C LYS A 54 -2.14 -4.49 11.84
N ASP A 55 -1.35 -4.40 12.91
CA ASP A 55 -1.44 -3.31 13.88
C ASP A 55 -1.07 -1.96 13.23
N PHE A 56 -0.02 -1.93 12.39
CA PHE A 56 0.40 -0.75 11.63
C PHE A 56 -0.72 -0.26 10.72
N LEU A 57 -1.30 -1.14 9.89
CA LEU A 57 -2.38 -0.78 8.96
C LEU A 57 -3.66 -0.38 9.72
N GLY A 58 -3.99 -1.08 10.81
CA GLY A 58 -5.13 -0.75 11.68
C GLY A 58 -4.99 0.64 12.31
N SER A 59 -3.79 1.01 12.76
CA SER A 59 -3.53 2.34 13.34
C SER A 59 -3.68 3.49 12.35
N LYS A 60 -3.49 3.22 11.05
CA LYS A 60 -3.63 4.21 9.97
C LYS A 60 -5.08 4.36 9.51
N SER A 61 -5.91 3.33 9.74
CA SER A 61 -7.35 3.33 9.41
C SER A 61 -8.23 4.09 10.43
N LEU A 62 -7.69 4.38 11.62
CA LEU A 62 -8.39 5.05 12.73
C LEU A 62 -8.10 6.56 12.80
N LYS A 63 -7.46 7.11 11.77
CA LYS A 63 -7.25 8.54 11.57
C LYS A 63 -8.12 9.00 10.42
#